data_AF-A0A1C7DP86-F1
#
_entry.id   AF-A0A1C7DP86-F1
#
_cell.length_a   1.000
_cell.length_b   1.000
_cell.length_c   1.000
_cell.angle_alpha   90.00
_cell.angle_beta   90.00
_cell.angle_gamma   90.00
#
_symmetry.space_group_name_H-M   'P 1'
#
loop_
_entity.id
_entity.type
_entity.pdbx_description
1 polymer ?
#
loop_
_entity_poly.entity_id
_entity_poly.type
_entity_poly.pdbx_seq_one_letter_code
_entity_poly.pdbx_strand_id
1 'polypeptide(L)' 'MMLKYYTKRYEVIMQGTYPENRKKIMLATLANDIEKAYAIPMQRNPAWEQNNEEIFSLYSQVAARKDM' A
#
# COMPACT_ATOMS: atom_id res chain seq x y z
N MET A 1 11.17 -9.99 -3.18
CA MET A 1 11.59 -9.86 -1.76
C MET A 1 10.97 -8.65 -1.08
N MET A 2 10.92 -7.48 -1.72
CA MET A 2 10.34 -6.26 -1.13
C MET A 2 8.79 -6.22 -1.16
N LEU A 3 8.16 -6.75 -2.21
CA LEU A 3 6.68 -6.77 -2.31
C LEU A 3 6.06 -7.63 -1.21
N LYS A 4 6.57 -8.85 -1.02
CA LYS A 4 6.16 -9.75 0.07
C LYS A 4 6.30 -9.11 1.45
N TYR A 5 7.33 -8.28 1.66
CA TYR A 5 7.50 -7.54 2.90
C TYR A 5 6.35 -6.53 3.12
N TYR A 6 6.00 -5.75 2.09
CA TYR A 6 4.89 -4.80 2.18
C TYR A 6 3.54 -5.47 2.32
N THR A 7 3.30 -6.58 1.61
CA THR A 7 2.11 -7.42 1.79
C THR A 7 2.01 -7.91 3.22
N LYS A 8 3.11 -8.41 3.80
CA LYS A 8 3.09 -8.89 5.18
C LYS A 8 2.82 -7.79 6.18
N ARG A 9 3.39 -6.60 5.96
CA ARG A 9 3.16 -5.42 6.81
C ARG A 9 1.71 -4.96 6.72
N TYR A 10 1.09 -5.01 5.54
CA TYR A 10 -0.34 -4.76 5.36
C TYR A 10 -1.21 -5.77 6.14
N GLU A 11 -0.93 -7.06 6.02
CA GLU A 11 -1.63 -8.11 6.77
C GLU A 11 -1.57 -7.87 8.29
N VAL A 12 -0.39 -7.55 8.83
CA VAL A 12 -0.20 -7.28 10.26
C VAL A 12 -1.02 -6.07 10.71
N ILE A 13 -1.04 -4.98 9.91
CA ILE A 13 -1.88 -3.81 10.21
C ILE A 13 -3.35 -4.20 10.22
N MET A 14 -3.78 -5.00 9.24
CA MET A 14 -5.17 -5.38 9.09
C MET A 14 -5.68 -6.31 10.20
N GLN A 15 -4.89 -7.30 10.57
CA GLN A 15 -5.20 -8.30 11.61
C GLN A 15 -4.97 -7.78 13.03
N GLY A 16 -4.10 -6.79 13.21
CA GLY A 16 -3.79 -6.24 14.51
C GLY A 16 -4.92 -5.42 15.12
N THR A 17 -5.05 -5.51 16.43
CA THR A 17 -5.99 -4.70 17.23
C THR A 17 -5.36 -3.35 17.54
N TYR A 18 -5.64 -2.36 16.69
CA TYR A 18 -5.17 -0.99 16.85
C TYR A 18 -6.35 -0.03 16.92
N PRO A 19 -6.25 1.09 17.67
CA PRO A 19 -7.19 2.20 17.53
C PRO A 19 -7.26 2.67 16.08
N GLU A 20 -8.44 3.05 15.60
CA GLU A 20 -8.67 3.40 14.18
C GLU A 20 -7.72 4.49 13.69
N ASN A 21 -7.52 5.55 14.48
CA ASN A 21 -6.57 6.62 14.15
C ASN A 21 -5.14 6.11 13.96
N ARG A 22 -4.70 5.16 14.79
CA ARG A 22 -3.38 4.54 14.66
C ARG A 22 -3.30 3.68 13.40
N LYS A 23 -4.37 2.93 13.10
CA LYS A 23 -4.45 2.11 11.88
C LYS A 23 -4.37 2.98 10.62
N LYS A 24 -5.08 4.11 10.58
CA LYS A 24 -5.00 5.12 9.50
C LYS A 24 -3.58 5.62 9.28
N ILE A 25 -2.89 6.01 10.35
CA ILE A 25 -1.49 6.48 10.26
C ILE A 25 -0.58 5.37 9.71
N MET A 26 -0.71 4.14 10.22
CA MET A 26 0.11 3.01 9.75
C MET A 26 -0.12 2.69 8.27
N LEU A 27 -1.36 2.74 7.80
CA LEU A 27 -1.71 2.56 6.39
C LEU A 27 -1.19 3.71 5.51
N ALA A 28 -1.25 4.95 6.00
CA ALA A 28 -0.68 6.11 5.30
C ALA A 28 0.84 6.00 5.16
N THR A 29 1.54 5.61 6.23
CA THR A 29 2.98 5.34 6.16
C THR A 29 3.28 4.21 5.18
N LEU A 30 2.51 3.12 5.22
CA LEU A 30 2.72 1.98 4.33
C LEU A 30 2.50 2.36 2.85
N ALA A 31 1.46 3.15 2.54
CA ALA A 31 1.21 3.63 1.19
C ALA A 31 2.40 4.45 0.67
N ASN A 32 2.87 5.42 1.46
CA ASN A 32 4.02 6.26 1.11
C ASN A 32 5.32 5.44 0.92
N ASP A 33 5.52 4.41 1.75
CA ASP A 33 6.69 3.54 1.63
C ASP A 33 6.65 2.73 0.32
N ILE A 34 5.48 2.22 -0.06
CA ILE A 34 5.27 1.48 -1.32
C ILE A 34 5.46 2.42 -2.53
N GLU A 35 4.88 3.62 -2.50
CA GLU A 35 5.02 4.63 -3.56
C GLU A 35 6.48 4.93 -3.85
N LYS A 36 7.26 5.21 -2.80
CA LYS A 36 8.69 5.52 -2.93
C LYS A 36 9.50 4.33 -3.39
N ALA A 37 9.23 3.14 -2.87
CA ALA A 37 10.00 1.94 -3.19
C ALA A 37 9.83 1.49 -4.65
N TYR A 38 8.65 1.74 -5.24
CA TYR A 38 8.32 1.31 -6.60
C TYR A 38 8.20 2.45 -7.60
N ALA A 39 8.50 3.67 -7.19
CA ALA A 39 8.34 4.88 -7.99
C ALA A 39 6.94 4.94 -8.66
N ILE A 40 5.90 4.69 -7.86
CA ILE A 40 4.52 4.66 -8.37
C ILE A 40 4.18 6.04 -8.93
N PRO A 41 3.70 6.12 -10.18
CA PRO A 41 3.27 7.39 -10.76
C PRO A 41 2.14 8.04 -9.95
N MET A 42 2.27 9.34 -9.68
CA MET A 42 1.23 10.13 -9.00
C MET A 42 -0.07 10.23 -9.82
N GLN A 43 0.03 10.08 -11.13
CA GLN A 43 -1.10 10.06 -12.05
C GLN A 43 -1.26 8.65 -12.62
N ARG A 44 -2.50 8.28 -12.99
CA ARG A 44 -2.77 7.00 -13.65
C ARG A 44 -1.87 6.81 -14.86
N ASN A 45 -1.24 5.64 -14.93
CA ASN A 45 -0.36 5.26 -16.01
C ASN A 45 -0.61 3.78 -16.35
N PRO A 46 -1.55 3.51 -17.28
CA PRO A 46 -1.95 2.14 -17.62
C PRO A 46 -0.80 1.24 -18.06
N ALA A 47 0.21 1.79 -18.74
CA ALA A 47 1.39 1.04 -19.16
C ALA A 47 2.24 0.63 -17.96
N TRP A 48 2.41 1.51 -16.97
CA TRP A 48 3.09 1.15 -15.72
C TRP A 48 2.27 0.13 -14.92
N GLU A 49 0.96 0.35 -14.80
CA GLU A 49 0.04 -0.51 -14.06
C GLU A 49 0.03 -1.95 -14.61
N GLN A 50 -0.03 -2.13 -15.92
CA GLN A 50 0.03 -3.45 -16.56
C GLN A 50 1.35 -4.19 -16.30
N ASN A 51 2.47 -3.47 -16.28
CA ASN A 51 3.78 -4.08 -15.99
C ASN A 51 4.03 -4.32 -14.50
N ASN A 52 3.24 -3.73 -13.61
CA ASN A 52 3.43 -3.75 -12.16
C ASN A 52 2.14 -4.15 -11.42
N GLU A 53 1.35 -5.04 -12.02
CA GLU A 53 0.00 -5.37 -11.56
C GLU A 53 -0.06 -5.74 -10.07
N GLU A 54 0.85 -6.60 -9.60
CA GLU A 54 0.89 -7.02 -8.20
C GLU A 54 1.20 -5.87 -7.24
N ILE A 55 2.09 -4.95 -7.65
CA ILE A 55 2.47 -3.77 -6.87
C ILE A 55 1.29 -2.80 -6.81
N PHE A 56 0.66 -2.54 -7.97
CA PHE A 56 -0.47 -1.64 -8.08
C PHE A 56 -1.69 -2.16 -7.32
N SER A 57 -1.93 -3.47 -7.36
CA SER A 57 -3.00 -4.12 -6.60
C SER A 57 -2.82 -3.94 -5.10
N LEU A 58 -1.61 -4.20 -4.58
CA LEU A 58 -1.32 -3.98 -3.15
C LEU A 58 -1.46 -2.50 -2.78
N TYR A 59 -0.83 -1.61 -3.55
CA TYR A 59 -0.88 -0.17 -3.30
C TYR A 59 -2.33 0.35 -3.26
N SER A 60 -3.15 -0.04 -4.24
CA SER A 60 -4.56 0.34 -4.33
C SER A 60 -5.37 -0.15 -3.12
N GLN A 61 -5.10 -1.36 -2.62
CA GLN A 61 -5.74 -1.88 -1.41
C GLN A 61 -5.36 -1.07 -0.16
N VAL A 62 -4.08 -0.73 0.00
CA VAL A 62 -3.59 0.06 1.13
C VAL A 62 -4.17 1.47 1.08
N ALA A 63 -4.16 2.12 -0.09
CA ALA A 63 -4.68 3.47 -0.30
C ALA A 63 -6.19 3.53 -0.01
N ALA A 64 -6.98 2.60 -0.54
CA ALA A 64 -8.42 2.56 -0.29
C ALA A 64 -8.77 2.41 1.19
N ARG A 65 -7.97 1.68 1.97
CA ARG A 65 -8.17 1.50 3.42
C ARG A 65 -7.70 2.70 4.25
N LYS A 66 -6.76 3.49 3.74
CA LYS A 66 -6.29 4.73 4.38
C LYS A 66 -7.40 5.79 4.42
N ASP A 67 -8.22 5.84 3.38
CA ASP A 67 -9.23 6.90 3.17
C ASP A 67 -10.63 6.58 3.74
N MET A 68 -10.82 5.37 4.29
CA MET A 68 -12.01 4.98 5.08
C MET A 68 -11.81 5.37 6.55
#